data_AF-A0A5B6VSR7-F1
#
_entry.id   AF-A0A5B6VSR7-F1
#
_cell.length_a   1.000
_cell.length_b   1.000
_cell.length_c   1.000
_cell.angle_alpha   90.00
_cell.angle_beta   90.00
_cell.angle_gamma   90.00
#
_symmetry.space_group_name_H-M   'P 1'
#
loop_
_entity.id
_entity.type
_entity.pdbx_description
1 polymer ?
#
loop_
_entity_poly.entity_id
_entity_poly.type
_entity_poly.pdbx_seq_one_letter_code
_entity_poly.pdbx_strand_id
1 'polypeptide(L)'
;MFFSILNGTLTVCRDAAGIAGNIFAFGLFISPIPTFKRIIRNQSTENFSGLPYIYALLNCLICTWYGTPLVSHDNIPVMTVNSIGAVFQITYIVTFIVYADKEKKMRMLGMLLAVLGLLVIIVAGSLQIADRAIRWIFVGLLSCASLISMFASPLFIINLVIRTRSVEFMPFYLSLSTFLMSTSFLLYGVFNFDAFIYVPNGIGTILGILQLALYFRYKTKSMEESNEPLMVSQA
;
A
#
# COMPACT_ATOMS: atom_id res chain seq x y z
N MET A 1 -9.76 -25.10 -30.05
CA MET A 1 -10.92 -24.22 -29.73
C MET A 1 -11.05 -24.00 -28.22
N PHE A 2 -11.21 -25.04 -27.39
CA PHE A 2 -11.32 -24.92 -25.93
C PHE A 2 -10.14 -24.19 -25.26
N PHE A 3 -8.89 -24.54 -25.60
CA PHE A 3 -7.69 -23.86 -25.08
C PHE A 3 -7.60 -22.37 -25.48
N SER A 4 -8.08 -22.00 -26.66
CA SER A 4 -8.09 -20.60 -27.12
C SER A 4 -9.14 -19.77 -26.40
N ILE A 5 -10.31 -20.38 -26.12
CA ILE A 5 -11.37 -19.74 -25.32
C ILE A 5 -10.92 -19.59 -23.86
N LEU A 6 -10.28 -20.61 -23.28
CA LEU A 6 -9.76 -20.56 -21.92
C LEU A 6 -8.68 -19.47 -21.76
N ASN A 7 -7.74 -19.37 -22.71
CA ASN A 7 -6.72 -18.32 -22.71
C ASN A 7 -7.33 -16.91 -22.89
N GLY A 8 -8.36 -16.78 -23.74
CA GLY A 8 -9.09 -15.52 -23.89
C GLY A 8 -9.76 -15.08 -22.59
N THR A 9 -10.47 -15.99 -21.92
CA THR A 9 -11.13 -15.72 -20.63
C THR A 9 -10.13 -15.36 -19.53
N LEU A 10 -9.01 -16.09 -19.43
CA LEU A 10 -7.94 -15.78 -18.47
C LEU A 10 -7.37 -14.37 -18.67
N THR A 11 -7.16 -13.95 -19.91
CA THR A 11 -6.66 -12.62 -20.25
C THR A 11 -7.65 -11.53 -19.84
N VAL A 12 -8.94 -11.72 -20.12
CA VAL A 12 -10.00 -10.78 -19.70
C VAL A 12 -10.09 -10.68 -18.18
N CYS A 13 -10.07 -11.82 -17.47
CA CYS A 13 -10.10 -11.84 -16.01
C CYS A 13 -8.87 -11.16 -15.39
N ARG A 14 -7.69 -11.38 -15.97
CA ARG A 14 -6.46 -10.69 -15.58
C ARG A 14 -6.60 -9.18 -15.74
N ASP A 15 -6.97 -8.71 -16.92
CA ASP A 15 -7.03 -7.27 -17.20
C ASP A 15 -8.10 -6.59 -16.32
N ALA A 16 -9.25 -7.23 -16.12
CA ALA A 16 -10.28 -6.77 -15.19
C ALA A 16 -9.77 -6.68 -13.74
N ALA A 17 -9.03 -7.68 -13.28
CA ALA A 17 -8.43 -7.68 -11.95
C ALA A 17 -7.39 -6.55 -11.81
N GLY A 18 -6.54 -6.34 -12.81
CA GLY A 18 -5.56 -5.25 -12.83
C GLY A 18 -6.22 -3.86 -12.78
N ILE A 19 -7.28 -3.66 -13.57
CA ILE A 19 -8.06 -2.41 -13.59
C ILE A 19 -8.73 -2.17 -12.24
N ALA A 20 -9.40 -3.19 -11.68
CA ALA A 20 -10.03 -3.10 -10.37
C ALA A 20 -9.02 -2.74 -9.26
N GLY A 21 -7.85 -3.38 -9.27
CA GLY A 21 -6.77 -3.08 -8.34
C GLY A 21 -6.29 -1.62 -8.43
N ASN A 22 -6.15 -1.09 -9.65
CA ASN A 22 -5.81 0.31 -9.87
C ASN A 22 -6.89 1.26 -9.32
N ILE A 23 -8.17 0.96 -9.53
CA ILE A 23 -9.30 1.77 -9.03
C ILE A 23 -9.32 1.79 -7.49
N PHE A 24 -9.23 0.62 -6.85
CA PHE A 24 -9.29 0.54 -5.39
C PHE A 24 -8.06 1.15 -4.70
N ALA A 25 -6.90 1.18 -5.37
CA ALA A 25 -5.70 1.84 -4.85
C ALA A 25 -5.87 3.34 -4.60
N PHE A 26 -6.77 4.02 -5.34
CA PHE A 26 -7.06 5.44 -5.09
C PHE A 26 -7.57 5.70 -3.68
N GLY A 27 -8.34 4.78 -3.10
CA GLY A 27 -8.80 4.89 -1.71
C GLY A 27 -7.63 4.99 -0.72
N LEU A 28 -6.55 4.25 -0.97
CA LEU A 28 -5.34 4.29 -0.14
C LEU A 28 -4.55 5.56 -0.41
N PHE A 29 -4.39 5.96 -1.67
CA PHE A 29 -3.63 7.16 -2.02
C PHE A 29 -4.28 8.45 -1.53
N ILE A 30 -5.61 8.51 -1.46
CA ILE A 30 -6.37 9.66 -0.96
C ILE A 30 -6.43 9.68 0.58
N SER A 31 -6.18 8.56 1.25
CA SER A 31 -6.30 8.45 2.71
C SER A 31 -5.50 9.50 3.49
N PRO A 32 -4.29 9.92 3.08
CA PRO A 32 -3.54 10.95 3.80
C PRO A 32 -4.00 12.40 3.54
N ILE A 33 -4.87 12.65 2.56
CA ILE A 33 -5.29 14.03 2.18
C ILE A 33 -5.81 14.83 3.38
N PRO A 34 -6.69 14.30 4.27
CA PRO A 34 -7.16 15.06 5.43
C PRO A 34 -6.02 15.48 6.36
N THR A 35 -5.03 14.60 6.57
CA THR A 35 -3.84 14.88 7.37
C THR A 35 -3.01 16.00 6.75
N PHE A 36 -2.78 15.96 5.43
CA PHE A 36 -2.03 17.01 4.75
C PHE A 36 -2.77 18.34 4.66
N LYS A 37 -4.10 18.33 4.53
CA LYS A 37 -4.90 19.55 4.67
C LYS A 37 -4.72 20.20 6.03
N ARG A 38 -4.64 19.41 7.11
CA ARG A 38 -4.35 19.91 8.47
C ARG A 38 -2.94 20.52 8.55
N ILE A 39 -1.93 19.85 7.98
CA ILE A 39 -0.55 20.36 7.94
C ILE A 39 -0.49 21.72 7.22
N ILE A 40 -1.13 21.84 6.05
CA ILE A 40 -1.17 23.09 5.29
C ILE A 40 -1.89 24.18 6.07
N ARG A 41 -3.07 23.88 6.64
CA ARG A 41 -3.85 24.86 7.40
C ARG A 41 -3.09 25.37 8.62
N ASN A 42 -2.41 24.48 9.32
CA ASN A 42 -1.72 24.81 10.57
C ASN A 42 -0.26 25.27 10.34
N GLN A 43 0.21 25.27 9.08
CA GLN A 43 1.56 25.64 8.68
C GLN A 43 2.66 24.88 9.46
N SER A 44 2.35 23.68 9.94
CA SER A 44 3.23 22.87 10.77
C SER A 44 2.93 21.39 10.58
N THR A 45 3.98 20.56 10.59
CA THR A 45 3.86 19.09 10.60
C THR A 45 3.40 18.52 11.94
N GLU A 46 3.26 19.36 12.99
CA GLU A 46 2.88 18.94 14.34
C GLU A 46 3.70 17.71 14.80
N ASN A 47 3.03 16.67 15.29
CA ASN A 47 3.63 15.39 15.68
C ASN A 47 3.54 14.32 14.58
N PHE A 48 3.13 14.69 13.36
CA PHE A 48 3.05 13.73 12.26
C PHE A 48 4.45 13.31 11.80
N SER A 49 4.61 12.01 11.51
CA SER A 49 5.83 11.46 10.93
C SER A 49 5.74 11.41 9.41
N GLY A 50 6.79 11.86 8.73
CA GLY A 50 6.92 11.76 7.28
C GLY A 50 7.42 10.40 6.78
N LEU A 51 7.89 9.52 7.69
CA LEU A 51 8.49 8.23 7.34
C LEU A 51 7.58 7.30 6.52
N PRO A 52 6.27 7.16 6.82
CA PRO A 52 5.40 6.28 6.04
C PRO A 52 5.38 6.62 4.55
N TYR A 53 5.45 7.91 4.20
CA TYR A 53 5.45 8.37 2.81
C TYR A 53 6.76 8.05 2.08
N ILE A 54 7.90 8.10 2.80
CA ILE A 54 9.21 7.72 2.27
C ILE A 54 9.26 6.22 1.96
N TYR A 55 8.80 5.38 2.90
CA TYR A 55 8.76 3.93 2.70
C TYR A 55 7.76 3.54 1.61
N ALA A 56 6.59 4.19 1.56
CA ALA A 56 5.63 4.00 0.48
C ALA A 56 6.21 4.43 -0.88
N LEU A 57 6.95 5.55 -0.95
CA LEU A 57 7.62 5.98 -2.18
C LEU A 57 8.63 4.94 -2.64
N LEU A 58 9.49 4.44 -1.75
CA LEU A 58 10.47 3.40 -2.08
C LEU A 58 9.79 2.16 -2.65
N ASN A 59 8.73 1.67 -1.99
CA ASN A 59 7.96 0.53 -2.49
C ASN A 59 7.35 0.82 -3.87
N CYS A 60 6.69 1.96 -4.04
CA CYS A 60 6.09 2.34 -5.32
C CYS A 60 7.15 2.41 -6.43
N LEU A 61 8.34 2.94 -6.17
CA LEU A 61 9.39 3.03 -7.19
C LEU A 61 9.95 1.64 -7.57
N ILE A 62 10.17 0.76 -6.60
CA ILE A 62 10.63 -0.62 -6.86
C ILE A 62 9.56 -1.41 -7.63
N CYS A 63 8.30 -1.35 -7.21
CA CYS A 63 7.18 -2.01 -7.89
C CYS A 63 6.92 -1.43 -9.29
N THR A 64 7.14 -0.13 -9.48
CA THR A 64 7.08 0.50 -10.81
C THR A 64 8.16 -0.07 -11.71
N TRP A 65 9.39 -0.18 -11.22
CA TRP A 65 10.49 -0.78 -11.97
C TRP A 65 10.21 -2.24 -12.31
N TYR A 66 9.69 -3.01 -11.34
CA TYR A 66 9.25 -4.38 -11.53
C TYR A 66 8.24 -4.52 -12.68
N GLY A 67 7.22 -3.66 -12.72
CA GLY A 67 6.17 -3.71 -13.74
C GLY A 67 6.59 -3.24 -15.13
N THR A 68 7.82 -2.73 -15.32
CA THR A 68 8.30 -2.31 -16.64
C THR A 68 8.49 -3.51 -17.58
N PRO A 69 8.27 -3.36 -18.90
CA PRO A 69 8.55 -4.40 -19.90
C PRO A 69 10.02 -4.88 -19.93
N LEU A 70 10.92 -4.08 -19.35
CA LEU A 70 12.33 -4.42 -19.22
C LEU A 70 12.55 -5.48 -18.14
N VAL A 71 11.71 -5.55 -17.10
CA VAL A 71 11.86 -6.49 -15.98
C VAL A 71 10.85 -7.62 -16.05
N SER A 72 9.56 -7.33 -16.23
CA SER A 72 8.51 -8.35 -16.31
C SER A 72 7.66 -8.18 -17.56
N HIS A 73 7.22 -9.31 -18.12
CA HIS A 73 6.24 -9.29 -19.21
C HIS A 73 4.83 -9.18 -18.63
N ASP A 74 3.99 -8.37 -19.26
CA ASP A 74 2.56 -8.25 -18.95
C ASP A 74 2.19 -7.80 -17.52
N ASN A 75 2.99 -6.95 -16.89
CA ASN A 75 2.69 -6.37 -15.57
C ASN A 75 2.45 -4.85 -15.60
N ILE A 76 1.97 -4.33 -16.73
CA ILE A 76 1.66 -2.90 -16.92
C ILE A 76 0.71 -2.36 -15.83
N PRO A 77 -0.39 -3.04 -15.43
CA PRO A 77 -1.23 -2.61 -14.31
C PRO A 77 -0.49 -2.40 -12.98
N VAL A 78 0.57 -3.16 -12.70
CA VAL A 78 1.42 -2.96 -11.51
C VAL A 78 2.28 -1.71 -11.68
N MET A 79 2.83 -1.49 -12.88
CA MET A 79 3.57 -0.27 -13.19
C MET A 79 2.69 0.98 -13.04
N THR A 80 1.46 0.97 -13.58
CA THR A 80 0.56 2.13 -13.55
C THR A 80 0.14 2.50 -12.13
N VAL A 81 -0.31 1.51 -11.34
CA VAL A 81 -0.80 1.80 -9.98
C VAL A 81 0.31 2.37 -9.09
N ASN A 82 1.53 1.84 -9.25
CA ASN A 82 2.66 2.27 -8.44
C ASN A 82 3.25 3.60 -8.96
N SER A 83 3.18 3.88 -10.26
CA SER A 83 3.55 5.19 -10.80
C SER A 83 2.62 6.29 -10.26
N ILE A 84 1.31 6.04 -10.27
CA ILE A 84 0.32 6.95 -9.67
C ILE A 84 0.61 7.10 -8.17
N GLY A 85 0.83 6.00 -7.47
CA GLY A 85 1.21 6.00 -6.05
C GLY A 85 2.45 6.85 -5.79
N ALA A 86 3.51 6.69 -6.57
CA ALA A 86 4.74 7.47 -6.44
C ALA A 86 4.49 8.99 -6.59
N VAL A 87 3.63 9.40 -7.52
CA VAL A 87 3.24 10.82 -7.68
C VAL A 87 2.55 11.35 -6.42
N PHE A 88 1.61 10.59 -5.85
CA PHE A 88 0.97 10.94 -4.57
C PHE A 88 2.01 11.03 -3.44
N GLN A 89 2.89 10.03 -3.30
CA GLN A 89 3.90 10.02 -2.25
C GLN A 89 4.88 11.19 -2.38
N ILE A 90 5.34 11.53 -3.59
CA ILE A 90 6.18 12.70 -3.84
C ILE A 90 5.46 13.97 -3.42
N THR A 91 4.18 14.13 -3.80
CA THR A 91 3.37 15.28 -3.42
C THR A 91 3.27 15.43 -1.90
N TYR A 92 3.03 14.32 -1.19
CA TYR A 92 3.00 14.27 0.27
C TYR A 92 4.35 14.61 0.90
N ILE A 93 5.45 14.04 0.40
CA ILE A 93 6.79 14.31 0.91
C ILE A 93 7.17 15.77 0.70
N VAL A 94 6.92 16.33 -0.48
CA VAL A 94 7.19 17.75 -0.77
C VAL A 94 6.40 18.64 0.16
N THR A 95 5.10 18.40 0.32
CA THR A 95 4.25 19.16 1.24
C THR A 95 4.75 19.04 2.67
N PHE A 96 5.11 17.84 3.13
CA PHE A 96 5.66 17.62 4.47
C PHE A 96 6.96 18.40 4.67
N ILE A 97 7.88 18.36 3.71
CA ILE A 97 9.15 19.08 3.76
C ILE A 97 8.92 20.60 3.82
N VAL A 98 7.99 21.15 3.04
CA VAL A 98 7.70 22.60 3.05
C VAL A 98 7.34 23.11 4.44
N TYR A 99 6.45 22.40 5.15
CA TYR A 99 5.91 22.78 6.46
C TYR A 99 6.63 22.15 7.67
N ALA A 100 7.73 21.42 7.45
CA ALA A 100 8.50 20.79 8.51
C ALA A 100 9.51 21.75 9.14
N ASP A 101 9.72 21.59 10.45
CA ASP A 101 10.81 22.22 11.18
C ASP A 101 12.18 21.80 10.62
N LYS A 102 13.21 22.62 10.85
CA LYS A 102 14.55 22.44 10.25
C LYS A 102 15.11 21.02 10.42
N GLU A 103 14.98 20.42 11.59
CA GLU A 103 15.46 19.06 11.86
C GLU A 103 14.71 18.00 11.04
N LYS A 104 13.37 18.00 11.12
CA LYS A 104 12.50 17.08 10.36
C LYS A 104 12.70 17.25 8.85
N LYS A 105 12.81 18.49 8.38
CA LYS A 105 13.08 18.85 6.98
C LYS A 105 14.39 18.23 6.49
N MET A 106 15.49 18.42 7.21
CA MET A 106 16.79 17.87 6.82
C MET A 106 16.79 16.34 6.83
N ARG A 107 16.16 15.72 7.84
CA ARG A 107 15.99 14.27 7.90
C ARG A 107 15.20 13.74 6.70
N MET A 108 14.08 14.37 6.36
CA MET A 108 13.23 13.97 5.23
C MET A 108 13.94 14.14 3.88
N LEU A 109 14.68 15.23 3.68
CA LEU A 109 15.49 15.45 2.48
C LEU A 109 16.59 14.38 2.34
N GLY A 110 17.31 14.08 3.43
CA GLY A 110 18.33 13.03 3.42
C GLY A 110 17.77 11.66 3.07
N MET A 111 16.62 11.29 3.63
CA MET A 111 15.95 10.03 3.31
C MET A 111 15.40 10.00 1.88
N LEU A 112 14.89 11.10 1.36
CA LEU A 112 14.43 11.19 -0.03
C LEU A 112 15.59 10.97 -1.00
N LEU A 113 16.74 11.63 -0.77
CA LEU A 113 17.95 11.43 -1.56
C LEU A 113 18.46 9.98 -1.46
N ALA A 114 18.40 9.36 -0.27
CA ALA A 114 18.75 7.97 -0.09
C ALA A 114 17.84 7.02 -0.89
N VAL A 115 16.52 7.26 -0.89
CA VAL A 115 15.57 6.46 -1.69
C VAL A 115 15.84 6.59 -3.19
N LEU A 116 16.07 7.82 -3.68
CA LEU A 116 16.37 8.05 -5.09
C LEU A 116 17.71 7.43 -5.48
N GLY A 117 18.74 7.57 -4.65
CA GLY A 117 20.05 6.93 -4.86
C GLY A 117 19.95 5.40 -4.87
N LEU A 118 19.20 4.81 -3.93
CA LEU A 118 18.95 3.38 -3.89
C LEU A 118 18.21 2.90 -5.14
N LEU A 119 17.22 3.65 -5.62
CA LEU A 119 16.52 3.31 -6.86
C LEU A 119 17.48 3.31 -8.06
N VAL A 120 18.34 4.32 -8.18
CA VAL A 120 19.33 4.38 -9.27
C VAL A 120 20.25 3.16 -9.22
N ILE A 121 20.72 2.76 -8.03
CA ILE A 121 21.54 1.56 -7.84
C ILE A 121 20.79 0.29 -8.25
N ILE A 122 19.52 0.14 -7.84
CA ILE A 122 18.70 -1.03 -8.20
C ILE A 122 18.48 -1.09 -9.72
N VAL A 123 18.11 0.02 -10.34
CA VAL A 123 17.86 0.09 -11.79
C VAL A 123 19.14 -0.20 -12.56
N ALA A 124 20.22 0.54 -12.31
CA ALA A 124 21.49 0.37 -13.01
C ALA A 124 22.10 -1.02 -12.76
N GLY A 125 22.04 -1.52 -11.53
CA GLY A 125 22.51 -2.86 -11.18
C GLY A 125 21.70 -3.95 -11.88
N SER A 126 20.37 -3.84 -11.89
CA SER A 126 19.51 -4.81 -12.56
C SER A 126 19.69 -4.83 -14.08
N LEU A 127 19.96 -3.68 -14.72
CA LEU A 127 20.20 -3.60 -16.16
C LEU A 127 21.53 -4.22 -16.60
N GLN A 128 22.51 -4.35 -15.69
CA GLN A 128 23.75 -5.09 -15.94
C GLN A 128 23.54 -6.61 -15.95
N ILE A 129 22.40 -7.10 -15.47
CA ILE A 129 22.04 -8.52 -15.55
C ILE A 129 21.48 -8.81 -16.94
N ALA A 130 22.30 -9.46 -17.78
CA ALA A 130 21.94 -9.81 -19.15
C ALA A 130 20.80 -10.84 -19.21
N ASP A 131 20.80 -11.80 -18.30
CA ASP A 131 19.74 -12.81 -18.20
C ASP A 131 18.45 -12.18 -17.66
N ARG A 132 17.41 -12.21 -18.49
CA ARG A 132 16.11 -11.62 -18.14
C ARG A 132 15.42 -12.35 -16.99
N ALA A 133 15.56 -13.67 -16.89
CA ALA A 133 14.94 -14.44 -15.82
C ALA A 133 15.60 -14.13 -14.48
N ILE A 134 16.93 -14.01 -14.46
CA ILE A 134 17.67 -13.59 -13.24
C ILE A 134 17.30 -12.16 -12.87
N ARG A 135 17.21 -11.24 -13.84
CA ARG A 135 16.79 -9.86 -13.60
C ARG A 135 15.38 -9.79 -13.02
N TRP A 136 14.45 -10.56 -13.58
CA TRP A 136 13.07 -10.67 -13.11
C TRP A 136 13.01 -11.19 -11.67
N ILE A 137 13.73 -12.27 -11.34
CA ILE A 137 13.80 -12.82 -9.97
C ILE A 137 14.39 -11.80 -9.00
N PHE A 138 15.51 -11.15 -9.37
CA PHE A 138 16.20 -10.20 -8.51
C PHE A 138 15.31 -9.00 -8.15
N VAL A 139 14.70 -8.35 -9.15
CA VAL A 139 13.82 -7.20 -8.92
C VAL A 139 12.50 -7.64 -8.28
N GLY A 140 11.97 -8.81 -8.65
CA GLY A 140 10.77 -9.39 -8.06
C GLY A 140 10.91 -9.67 -6.56
N LEU A 141 12.06 -10.20 -6.13
CA LEU A 141 12.37 -10.39 -4.71
C LEU A 141 12.41 -9.06 -3.95
N LEU A 142 13.06 -8.04 -4.52
CA LEU A 142 13.09 -6.70 -3.91
C LEU A 142 11.69 -6.09 -3.80
N SER A 143 10.87 -6.22 -4.84
CA SER A 143 9.49 -5.73 -4.88
C SER A 143 8.59 -6.46 -3.87
N CYS A 144 8.76 -7.78 -3.75
CA CYS A 144 8.01 -8.58 -2.78
C CYS A 144 8.42 -8.21 -1.34
N ALA A 145 9.73 -8.11 -1.08
CA ALA A 145 10.25 -7.71 0.22
C ALA A 145 9.81 -6.29 0.62
N SER A 146 9.84 -5.34 -0.31
CA SER A 146 9.36 -3.98 -0.04
C SER A 146 7.87 -3.97 0.29
N LEU A 147 7.05 -4.71 -0.46
CA LEU A 147 5.61 -4.73 -0.22
C LEU A 147 5.26 -5.42 1.10
N ILE A 148 5.92 -6.53 1.44
CA ILE A 148 5.75 -7.20 2.73
C ILE A 148 6.13 -6.28 3.89
N SER A 149 7.22 -5.50 3.76
CA SER A 149 7.64 -4.57 4.81
C SER A 149 6.57 -3.51 5.14
N MET A 150 5.76 -3.10 4.15
CA MET A 150 4.68 -2.14 4.35
C MET A 150 3.55 -2.69 5.23
N PHE A 151 3.42 -4.01 5.35
CA PHE A 151 2.40 -4.64 6.20
C PHE A 151 2.65 -4.47 7.70
N ALA A 152 3.82 -3.98 8.11
CA ALA A 152 4.08 -3.62 9.51
C ALA A 152 3.05 -2.61 10.05
N SER A 153 2.65 -1.63 9.22
CA SER A 153 1.67 -0.60 9.60
C SER A 153 0.28 -1.18 9.88
N PRO A 154 -0.38 -1.91 8.96
CA PRO A 154 -1.68 -2.52 9.24
C PRO A 154 -1.63 -3.54 10.39
N LEU A 155 -0.53 -4.29 10.56
CA LEU A 155 -0.35 -5.17 11.74
C LEU A 155 -0.37 -4.38 13.05
N PHE A 156 0.33 -3.25 13.10
CA PHE A 156 0.35 -2.39 14.27
C PHE A 156 -1.06 -1.87 14.59
N ILE A 157 -1.81 -1.42 13.59
CA ILE A 157 -3.19 -0.95 13.77
C ILE A 157 -4.11 -2.08 14.24
N ILE A 158 -3.97 -3.30 13.71
CA ILE A 158 -4.72 -4.48 14.19
C ILE A 158 -4.46 -4.71 15.70
N ASN A 159 -3.20 -4.71 16.11
CA ASN A 159 -2.84 -4.87 17.53
C ASN A 159 -3.40 -3.72 18.38
N LEU A 160 -3.34 -2.49 17.88
CA LEU A 160 -3.88 -1.31 18.55
C LEU A 160 -5.40 -1.44 18.76
N VAL A 161 -6.16 -1.86 17.74
CA VAL A 161 -7.62 -2.08 17.85
C VAL A 161 -7.94 -3.16 18.88
N ILE A 162 -7.18 -4.26 18.92
CA ILE A 162 -7.40 -5.34 19.90
C ILE A 162 -7.11 -4.84 21.33
N ARG A 163 -6.06 -4.05 21.52
CA ARG A 163 -5.66 -3.49 22.82
C ARG A 163 -6.62 -2.42 23.33
N THR A 164 -6.98 -1.47 22.46
CA THR A 164 -7.83 -0.32 22.81
C THR A 164 -9.32 -0.64 22.75
N ARG A 165 -9.69 -1.78 22.15
CA ARG A 165 -11.10 -2.17 21.91
C ARG A 165 -11.87 -1.13 21.08
N SER A 166 -11.17 -0.24 20.37
CA SER A 166 -11.73 0.86 19.57
C SER A 166 -11.25 0.79 18.13
N VAL A 167 -12.12 1.20 17.20
CA VAL A 167 -11.85 1.23 15.75
C VAL A 167 -11.52 2.64 15.22
N GLU A 168 -11.25 3.60 16.12
CA GLU A 168 -10.98 5.00 15.79
C GLU A 168 -9.85 5.16 14.76
N PHE A 169 -8.77 4.37 14.90
CA PHE A 169 -7.61 4.41 14.02
C PHE A 169 -7.73 3.49 12.79
N MET A 170 -8.88 2.82 12.60
CA MET A 170 -9.12 1.88 11.50
C MET A 170 -10.39 2.26 10.74
N PRO A 171 -10.33 3.24 9.82
CA PRO A 171 -11.49 3.65 9.05
C PRO A 171 -11.97 2.55 8.09
N PHE A 172 -13.26 2.23 8.11
CA PHE A 172 -13.87 1.15 7.33
C PHE A 172 -13.54 1.21 5.83
N TYR A 173 -13.72 2.38 5.20
CA TYR A 173 -13.52 2.54 3.77
C TYR A 173 -12.06 2.31 3.35
N LEU A 174 -11.10 2.62 4.22
CA LEU A 174 -9.68 2.36 3.97
C LEU A 174 -9.38 0.86 4.04
N SER A 175 -9.87 0.18 5.08
CA SER A 175 -9.72 -1.27 5.23
C SER A 175 -10.38 -2.02 4.07
N LEU A 176 -11.58 -1.60 3.66
CA LEU A 176 -12.30 -2.16 2.52
C LEU A 176 -11.55 -1.94 1.21
N SER A 177 -11.07 -0.72 0.94
CA SER A 177 -10.28 -0.41 -0.26
C SER A 177 -8.99 -1.23 -0.30
N THR A 178 -8.33 -1.39 0.85
CA THR A 178 -7.09 -2.20 0.97
C THR A 178 -7.36 -3.67 0.71
N PHE A 179 -8.44 -4.22 1.26
CA PHE A 179 -8.87 -5.59 1.01
C PHE A 179 -9.18 -5.84 -0.46
N LEU A 180 -10.00 -4.97 -1.08
CA LEU A 180 -10.39 -5.11 -2.48
C LEU A 180 -9.19 -4.94 -3.41
N MET A 181 -8.35 -3.93 -3.19
CA MET A 181 -7.11 -3.73 -3.94
C MET A 181 -6.19 -4.95 -3.84
N SER A 182 -5.95 -5.46 -2.63
CA SER A 182 -5.08 -6.63 -2.43
C SER A 182 -5.66 -7.89 -3.07
N THR A 183 -6.98 -8.09 -2.98
CA THR A 183 -7.66 -9.23 -3.62
C THR A 183 -7.57 -9.13 -5.15
N SER A 184 -7.75 -7.94 -5.70
CA SER A 184 -7.60 -7.69 -7.14
C SER A 184 -6.19 -8.00 -7.63
N PHE A 185 -5.14 -7.54 -6.94
CA PHE A 185 -3.77 -7.84 -7.33
C PHE A 185 -3.34 -9.28 -7.02
N LEU A 186 -3.94 -9.93 -6.01
CA LEU A 186 -3.81 -11.37 -5.79
C LEU A 186 -4.32 -12.15 -7.00
N LEU A 187 -5.56 -11.89 -7.44
CA LEU A 187 -6.16 -12.54 -8.61
C LEU A 187 -5.35 -12.24 -9.88
N TYR A 188 -4.91 -10.99 -10.04
CA TYR A 188 -4.04 -10.59 -11.14
C TYR A 188 -2.76 -11.43 -11.20
N GLY A 189 -2.05 -11.55 -10.07
CA GLY A 189 -0.83 -12.36 -9.99
C GLY A 189 -1.08 -13.85 -10.21
N VAL A 190 -2.21 -14.38 -9.73
CA VAL A 190 -2.60 -15.77 -9.99
C VAL A 190 -2.83 -16.01 -11.49
N PHE A 191 -3.54 -15.12 -12.18
CA PHE A 191 -3.79 -15.25 -13.62
C PHE A 191 -2.53 -15.04 -14.47
N ASN A 192 -1.55 -14.26 -13.98
CA ASN A 192 -0.24 -14.10 -14.62
C ASN A 192 0.80 -15.15 -14.20
N PHE A 193 0.46 -16.09 -13.32
CA PHE A 193 1.40 -17.05 -12.72
C PHE A 193 2.64 -16.35 -12.10
N ASP A 194 2.44 -15.16 -11.53
CA ASP A 194 3.50 -14.31 -11.02
C ASP A 194 3.52 -14.30 -9.48
N ALA A 195 4.42 -15.10 -8.90
CA ALA A 195 4.59 -15.24 -7.46
C ALA A 195 4.98 -13.95 -6.76
N PHE A 196 5.71 -13.05 -7.41
CA PHE A 196 6.12 -11.79 -6.79
C PHE A 196 4.95 -10.82 -6.63
N ILE A 197 3.85 -11.04 -7.36
CA ILE A 197 2.60 -10.30 -7.20
C ILE A 197 1.66 -11.04 -6.26
N TYR A 198 1.34 -12.32 -6.53
CA TYR A 198 0.26 -12.98 -5.79
C TYR A 198 0.62 -13.27 -4.33
N VAL A 199 1.89 -13.54 -4.00
CA VAL A 199 2.31 -13.85 -2.62
C VAL A 199 2.10 -12.66 -1.68
N PRO A 200 2.68 -11.47 -1.92
CA PRO A 200 2.50 -10.35 -1.01
C PRO A 200 1.06 -9.84 -1.01
N ASN A 201 0.36 -9.84 -2.15
CA ASN A 201 -1.05 -9.44 -2.19
C ASN A 201 -1.98 -10.46 -1.51
N GLY A 202 -1.61 -11.74 -1.47
CA GLY A 202 -2.28 -12.75 -0.65
C GLY A 202 -2.16 -12.44 0.85
N ILE A 203 -0.96 -12.09 1.32
CA ILE A 203 -0.76 -11.63 2.70
C ILE A 203 -1.61 -10.36 2.96
N GLY A 204 -1.55 -9.38 2.07
CA GLY A 204 -2.36 -8.16 2.17
C GLY A 204 -3.86 -8.43 2.22
N THR A 205 -4.35 -9.43 1.47
CA THR A 205 -5.75 -9.86 1.47
C THR A 205 -6.14 -10.44 2.84
N ILE A 206 -5.31 -11.32 3.41
CA ILE A 206 -5.53 -11.89 4.75
C ILE A 206 -5.59 -10.77 5.80
N LEU A 207 -4.67 -9.80 5.73
CA LEU A 207 -4.68 -8.65 6.64
C LEU A 207 -5.94 -7.80 6.46
N GLY A 208 -6.36 -7.55 5.22
CA GLY A 208 -7.61 -6.83 4.93
C GLY A 208 -8.85 -7.52 5.51
N ILE A 209 -8.92 -8.85 5.41
CA ILE A 209 -9.99 -9.66 6.03
C ILE A 209 -9.98 -9.48 7.56
N LEU A 210 -8.80 -9.58 8.19
CA LEU A 210 -8.66 -9.37 9.63
C LEU A 210 -9.07 -7.96 10.06
N GLN A 211 -8.68 -6.93 9.31
CA GLN A 211 -9.08 -5.55 9.57
C GLN A 211 -10.60 -5.38 9.51
N LEU A 212 -11.25 -5.91 8.47
CA LEU A 212 -12.71 -5.83 8.34
C LEU A 212 -13.44 -6.60 9.44
N ALA A 213 -12.99 -7.82 9.76
CA ALA A 213 -13.57 -8.64 10.82
C ALA A 213 -13.48 -7.94 12.20
N LEU A 214 -12.32 -7.37 12.52
CA LEU A 214 -12.12 -6.62 13.76
C LEU A 214 -12.96 -5.35 13.80
N TYR A 215 -13.07 -4.64 12.67
CA TYR A 215 -13.91 -3.45 12.57
C TYR A 215 -15.36 -3.75 12.96
N PHE A 216 -15.98 -4.78 12.36
CA PHE A 216 -17.36 -5.14 12.67
C PHE A 216 -17.51 -5.60 14.13
N ARG A 217 -16.57 -6.41 14.64
CA ARG A 217 -16.64 -6.92 16.01
C ARG A 217 -16.55 -5.81 17.08
N TYR A 218 -15.61 -4.88 16.94
CA TYR A 218 -15.40 -3.84 17.96
C TYR A 218 -16.35 -2.65 17.80
N LYS A 219 -16.81 -2.34 16.58
CA LYS A 219 -17.85 -1.33 16.37
C LYS A 219 -19.15 -1.72 17.06
N THR A 220 -19.60 -2.97 16.91
CA THR A 220 -20.82 -3.46 17.58
C THR A 220 -20.70 -3.38 19.09
N LYS A 221 -19.56 -3.82 19.66
CA LYS A 221 -19.31 -3.75 21.10
C LYS A 221 -19.34 -2.32 21.65
N SER A 222 -18.74 -1.37 20.92
CA SER A 222 -18.76 0.05 21.32
C SER A 222 -20.18 0.64 21.31
N MET A 223 -21.03 0.22 20.37
CA MET A 223 -22.44 0.63 20.35
C MET A 223 -23.22 0.03 21.51
N GLU A 224 -22.99 -1.24 21.84
CA GLU A 224 -23.61 -1.91 22.99
C GLU A 224 -23.23 -1.24 24.32
N GLU A 225 -21.93 -0.93 24.53
CA GLU A 225 -21.46 -0.22 25.73
C GLU A 225 -21.99 1.23 25.82
N SER A 226 -22.21 1.90 24.69
CA SER A 226 -22.82 3.24 24.69
C SER A 226 -24.34 3.23 24.92
N ASN A 227 -25.00 2.09 24.67
CA ASN A 227 -26.44 1.93 24.82
C ASN A 227 -26.84 1.33 26.18
N GLU A 228 -25.89 0.81 26.97
CA GLU A 228 -26.14 0.52 28.39
C GLU A 228 -26.33 1.85 29.15
N PRO A 229 -27.51 2.08 29.75
CA PRO A 229 -27.74 3.30 30.53
C PRO A 229 -26.76 3.34 31.71
N LEU A 230 -26.16 4.50 31.96
CA LEU A 230 -25.49 4.85 33.22
C LEU A 230 -26.53 4.86 34.36
N MET A 231 -27.03 3.69 34.75
CA MET A 231 -28.08 3.49 35.75
C MET A 231 -27.61 2.56 36.87
N VAL A 232 -26.35 2.64 37.30
CA VAL A 232 -25.96 2.15 38.64
C VAL A 232 -24.78 2.98 39.19
N SER A 233 -25.04 4.20 39.64
CA SER A 233 -24.19 4.85 40.64
C SER A 233 -24.96 5.91 41.42
N GLN A 234 -26.06 5.50 42.06
CA GLN A 234 -26.61 6.12 43.27
C GLN A 234 -27.42 5.07 44.03
N ALA A 235 -26.79 4.40 44.99
CA ALA A 235 -27.37 3.81 46.21
C ALA A 235 -26.24 3.38 47.14
#